data_AF-A0A2T4NCA2-F1
#
_entry.id   AF-A0A2T4NCA2-F1
#
_cell.length_a   1.000
_cell.length_b   1.000
_cell.length_c   1.000
_cell.angle_alpha   90.00
_cell.angle_beta   90.00
_cell.angle_gamma   90.00
#
_symmetry.space_group_name_H-M   'P 1'
#
loop_
_entity.id
_entity.type
_entity.pdbx_description
1 polymer ?
#
loop_
_entity_poly.entity_id
_entity_poly.type
_entity_poly.pdbx_seq_one_letter_code
_entity_poly.pdbx_strand_id
1 'polypeptide(L)'
;MWPCPNYADEKPRATGSEPAAPRPLGARDRELLHDTEQALLQQCMRQQGFGLRKVSLDPVPEQREFPCFVDDVKWAREHGYGSDIQQRAERLRTGDPNRRYFEGLSAERRAAAKAALHGRDREGGPSVTLPGGGVARRGGDGDHRAAVPHSRDQRRRGRGRGLGLAAGRQLPRLGRR
;
A
#
# COMPACT_ATOMS: atom_id res chain seq x y z
N MET A 1 26.44 -5.57 3.24
CA MET A 1 25.12 -5.81 3.84
C MET A 1 24.32 -4.54 3.68
N TRP A 2 23.41 -4.45 2.70
CA TRP A 2 22.67 -3.23 2.41
C TRP A 2 21.36 -3.24 3.22
N PRO A 3 21.15 -2.32 4.17
CA PRO A 3 19.87 -2.21 4.87
C PRO A 3 18.79 -1.72 3.90
N CYS A 4 17.54 -2.12 4.13
CA CYS A 4 16.38 -1.50 3.47
C CYS A 4 16.40 0.00 3.81
N PRO A 5 16.55 0.91 2.85
CA PRO A 5 16.63 2.33 3.17
C PRO A 5 15.29 2.79 3.76
N ASN A 6 15.38 3.38 4.95
CA ASN A 6 14.36 4.29 5.46
C ASN A 6 14.46 5.53 4.57
N TYR A 7 13.64 5.62 3.51
CA TYR A 7 13.62 6.78 2.61
C TYR A 7 12.98 7.97 3.33
N ALA A 8 13.74 8.57 4.24
CA ALA A 8 13.51 9.90 4.79
C ALA A 8 14.85 10.61 4.72
N ASP A 9 15.23 11.05 3.52
CA ASP A 9 16.26 12.06 3.32
C ASP A 9 16.05 12.78 1.99
N GLU A 10 16.33 14.07 2.02
CA GLU A 10 15.79 15.14 1.17
C GLU A 10 16.11 15.00 -0.32
N LYS A 11 15.09 15.17 -1.17
CA LYS A 11 15.29 15.49 -2.59
C LYS A 11 15.66 16.97 -2.71
N PRO A 12 16.83 17.36 -3.24
CA PRO A 12 17.02 18.73 -3.69
C PRO A 12 16.00 19.03 -4.80
N ARG A 13 15.22 20.10 -4.62
CA ARG A 13 14.33 20.61 -5.67
C ARG A 13 15.19 21.14 -6.81
N ALA A 14 15.33 20.34 -7.86
CA ALA A 14 15.80 20.85 -9.14
C ALA A 14 14.78 21.88 -9.65
N THR A 15 15.25 23.10 -9.86
CA THR A 15 14.51 24.18 -10.50
C THR A 15 14.23 23.84 -11.97
N GLY A 16 12.96 23.84 -12.34
CA GLY A 16 12.44 24.22 -13.66
C GLY A 16 13.07 23.56 -14.89
N SER A 17 12.82 22.26 -15.09
CA SER A 17 12.71 21.70 -16.44
C SER A 17 11.48 20.80 -16.44
N GLU A 18 10.55 21.06 -17.35
CA GLU A 18 9.37 20.22 -17.50
C GLU A 18 9.87 18.81 -17.88
N PRO A 19 9.58 17.79 -17.05
CA PRO A 19 10.14 16.47 -17.29
C PRO A 19 9.60 15.97 -18.63
N ALA A 20 10.51 15.69 -19.56
CA ALA A 20 10.17 15.01 -20.80
C ALA A 20 9.37 13.74 -20.46
N ALA A 21 8.29 13.51 -21.19
CA ALA A 21 7.43 12.36 -20.95
C ALA A 21 8.27 11.07 -20.97
N PRO A 22 8.15 10.19 -19.96
CA PRO A 22 8.91 8.96 -19.91
C PRO A 22 8.63 8.11 -21.16
N ARG A 23 9.69 7.61 -21.80
CA ARG A 23 9.58 6.73 -22.96
C ARG A 23 8.83 5.44 -22.56
N PRO A 24 7.89 4.95 -23.37
CA PRO A 24 7.30 3.62 -23.16
C PRO A 24 8.37 2.52 -23.13
N LEU A 25 8.25 1.61 -22.16
CA LEU A 25 9.14 0.45 -22.05
C LEU A 25 8.80 -0.62 -23.08
N GLY A 26 9.81 -1.19 -23.74
CA GLY A 26 9.63 -2.36 -24.59
C GLY A 26 9.29 -3.62 -23.78
N ALA A 27 8.86 -4.70 -24.44
CA ALA A 27 8.54 -5.97 -23.77
C ALA A 27 9.73 -6.51 -22.93
N ARG A 28 10.92 -6.52 -23.53
CA ARG A 28 12.16 -6.95 -22.86
C ARG A 28 12.51 -6.07 -21.65
N ASP A 29 12.34 -4.75 -21.77
CA ASP A 29 12.62 -3.82 -20.66
C ASP A 29 11.64 -4.06 -19.50
N ARG A 30 10.37 -4.36 -19.79
CA ARG A 30 9.35 -4.71 -18.79
C ARG A 30 9.65 -6.03 -18.09
N GLU A 31 10.05 -7.05 -18.82
CA GLU A 31 10.46 -8.33 -18.25
C GLU A 31 11.67 -8.18 -17.31
N LEU A 32 12.68 -7.42 -17.74
CA LEU A 32 13.87 -7.14 -16.93
C LEU A 32 13.52 -6.37 -15.66
N LEU A 33 12.67 -5.34 -15.79
CA LEU A 33 12.19 -4.57 -14.64
C LEU A 33 11.46 -5.49 -13.64
N HIS A 34 10.51 -6.28 -14.14
CA HIS A 34 9.75 -7.21 -13.31
C HIS A 34 10.64 -8.22 -12.59
N ASP A 35 11.58 -8.87 -13.30
CA ASP A 35 12.47 -9.85 -12.67
C ASP A 35 13.34 -9.20 -11.56
N THR A 36 13.80 -7.98 -11.82
CA THR A 36 14.59 -7.20 -10.86
C THR A 36 13.76 -6.84 -9.63
N GLU A 37 12.53 -6.36 -9.81
CA GLU A 37 11.60 -6.05 -8.72
C GLU A 37 11.28 -7.30 -7.88
N GLN A 38 11.00 -8.43 -8.54
CA GLN A 38 10.77 -9.71 -7.86
C GLN A 38 12.01 -10.16 -7.06
N ALA A 39 13.22 -9.94 -7.59
CA ALA A 39 14.48 -10.25 -6.88
C ALA A 39 14.64 -9.40 -5.61
N LEU A 40 14.37 -8.10 -5.72
CA LEU A 40 14.46 -7.16 -4.61
C LEU A 40 13.44 -7.51 -3.52
N LEU A 41 12.18 -7.78 -3.91
CA LEU A 41 11.14 -8.21 -2.97
C LEU A 41 11.50 -9.51 -2.26
N GLN A 42 11.97 -10.51 -3.01
CA GLN A 42 12.42 -11.78 -2.44
C GLN A 42 13.55 -11.57 -1.41
N GLN A 43 14.54 -10.75 -1.75
CA GLN A 43 15.66 -10.45 -0.85
C GLN A 43 15.18 -9.74 0.42
N CYS A 44 14.35 -8.70 0.30
CA CYS A 44 13.81 -7.95 1.43
C CYS A 44 12.98 -8.86 2.35
N MET A 45 12.09 -9.67 1.78
CA MET A 45 11.27 -10.59 2.56
C MET A 45 12.11 -11.64 3.28
N ARG A 46 13.16 -12.17 2.62
CA ARG A 46 14.09 -13.12 3.25
C ARG A 46 14.80 -12.52 4.45
N GLN A 47 15.21 -11.26 4.39
CA GLN A 47 15.81 -10.55 5.53
C GLN A 47 14.83 -10.36 6.69
N GLN A 48 13.52 -10.28 6.41
CA GLN A 48 12.45 -10.22 7.41
C GLN A 48 11.97 -11.61 7.87
N GLY A 49 12.62 -12.70 7.42
CA GLY A 49 12.29 -14.06 7.81
C GLY A 49 11.07 -14.64 7.09
N PHE A 50 10.76 -14.17 5.87
CA PHE A 50 9.68 -14.67 5.01
C PHE A 50 10.20 -15.10 3.63
N GLY A 51 9.61 -16.13 3.05
CA GLY A 51 9.98 -16.62 1.72
C GLY A 51 9.00 -16.21 0.63
N LEU A 52 9.44 -15.41 -0.34
CA LEU A 52 8.71 -15.20 -1.60
C LEU A 52 9.39 -15.93 -2.76
N ARG A 53 8.58 -16.44 -3.70
CA ARG A 53 9.02 -16.97 -4.98
C ARG A 53 8.75 -15.94 -6.08
N LYS A 54 9.70 -15.80 -7.00
CA LYS A 54 9.48 -15.02 -8.23
C LYS A 54 8.39 -15.68 -9.06
N VAL A 55 7.55 -14.86 -9.67
CA VAL A 55 6.51 -15.29 -10.63
C VAL A 55 6.72 -14.56 -11.96
N SER A 56 6.27 -15.12 -13.07
CA SER A 56 6.38 -14.48 -14.39
C SER A 56 5.48 -13.24 -14.50
N LEU A 57 5.90 -12.24 -15.28
CA LEU A 57 5.12 -11.03 -15.56
C LEU A 57 3.81 -11.38 -16.30
N ASP A 58 3.94 -12.11 -17.41
CA ASP A 58 2.82 -12.58 -18.23
C ASP A 58 2.72 -14.11 -18.16
N PRO A 59 2.09 -14.67 -17.11
CA PRO A 59 1.90 -16.11 -17.00
C PRO A 59 0.87 -16.66 -18.01
N VAL A 60 0.09 -15.75 -18.63
CA VAL A 60 -0.84 -16.04 -19.74
C VAL A 60 -0.64 -14.96 -20.82
N PRO A 61 0.28 -15.17 -21.78
CA PRO A 61 0.60 -14.17 -22.81
C PRO A 61 -0.60 -13.77 -23.69
N GLU A 62 -1.60 -14.64 -23.80
CA GLU A 62 -2.83 -14.40 -24.56
C GLU A 62 -3.78 -13.44 -23.83
N GLN A 63 -3.56 -13.21 -22.52
CA GLN A 63 -4.31 -12.25 -21.70
C GLN A 63 -3.91 -10.82 -22.04
N ARG A 64 -4.44 -10.33 -23.16
CA ARG A 64 -4.22 -8.97 -23.66
C ARG A 64 -5.23 -8.00 -23.05
N GLU A 65 -4.82 -6.74 -22.88
CA GLU A 65 -5.72 -5.66 -22.46
C GLU A 65 -6.50 -5.13 -23.67
N PHE A 66 -7.82 -5.17 -23.56
CA PHE A 66 -8.75 -4.61 -24.54
C PHE A 66 -9.65 -3.59 -23.80
N PRO A 67 -9.38 -2.27 -23.91
CA PRO A 67 -10.04 -1.27 -23.06
C PRO A 67 -11.56 -1.27 -23.13
N CYS A 68 -12.15 -1.53 -24.31
CA CYS A 68 -13.60 -1.53 -24.51
C CYS A 68 -14.11 -2.65 -25.45
N PHE A 69 -13.30 -3.14 -26.37
CA PHE A 69 -13.70 -4.15 -27.36
C PHE A 69 -12.50 -4.96 -27.84
N VAL A 70 -12.75 -6.19 -28.28
CA VAL A 70 -11.74 -7.02 -28.95
C VAL A 70 -11.64 -6.53 -30.40
N ASP A 71 -10.49 -5.95 -30.76
CA ASP A 71 -10.21 -5.41 -32.09
C ASP A 71 -9.47 -6.39 -33.01
N ASP A 72 -9.02 -7.52 -32.46
CA ASP A 72 -8.28 -8.56 -33.19
C ASP A 72 -9.20 -9.73 -33.60
N VAL A 73 -9.59 -9.75 -34.87
CA VAL A 73 -10.50 -10.78 -35.44
C VAL A 73 -9.91 -12.19 -35.33
N LYS A 74 -8.59 -12.34 -35.48
CA LYS A 74 -7.96 -13.66 -35.39
C LYS A 74 -8.03 -14.17 -33.95
N TRP A 75 -7.69 -13.32 -32.99
CA TRP A 75 -7.78 -13.64 -31.57
C TRP A 75 -9.23 -13.94 -31.16
N ALA A 76 -10.20 -13.14 -31.62
CA ALA A 76 -11.62 -13.35 -31.32
C ALA A 76 -12.17 -14.66 -31.88
N ARG A 77 -11.68 -15.11 -33.04
CA ARG A 77 -12.06 -16.42 -33.59
C ARG A 77 -11.54 -17.58 -32.74
N GLU A 78 -10.38 -17.42 -32.13
CA GLU A 78 -9.74 -18.46 -31.32
C GLU A 78 -10.27 -18.49 -29.88
N HIS A 79 -10.45 -17.32 -29.26
CA HIS A 79 -10.76 -17.19 -27.83
C HIS A 79 -12.15 -16.61 -27.54
N GLY A 80 -12.90 -16.18 -28.57
CA GLY A 80 -14.17 -15.48 -28.40
C GLY A 80 -13.97 -14.17 -27.65
N TYR A 81 -14.63 -14.04 -26.49
CA TYR A 81 -14.43 -12.94 -25.54
C TYR A 81 -13.34 -13.21 -24.48
N GLY A 82 -12.57 -14.29 -24.62
CA GLY A 82 -11.43 -14.63 -23.74
C GLY A 82 -11.79 -15.42 -22.48
N SER A 83 -12.94 -16.10 -22.45
CA SER A 83 -13.39 -16.85 -21.25
C SER A 83 -12.45 -18.00 -20.86
N ASP A 84 -11.83 -18.66 -21.85
CA ASP A 84 -10.84 -19.71 -21.69
C ASP A 84 -9.54 -19.18 -21.07
N ILE A 85 -9.09 -18.01 -21.53
CA ILE A 85 -7.93 -17.27 -21.02
C ILE A 85 -8.19 -16.84 -19.57
N GLN A 86 -9.38 -16.30 -19.28
CA GLN A 86 -9.78 -15.94 -17.91
C GLN A 86 -9.74 -17.14 -16.96
N GLN A 87 -10.27 -18.28 -17.39
CA GLN A 87 -10.22 -19.51 -16.58
C GLN A 87 -8.78 -20.00 -16.36
N ARG A 88 -7.91 -19.90 -17.37
CA ARG A 88 -6.49 -20.24 -17.24
C ARG A 88 -5.78 -19.31 -16.26
N ALA A 89 -6.01 -18.01 -16.38
CA ALA A 89 -5.48 -17.02 -15.46
C ALA A 89 -5.95 -17.28 -14.02
N GLU A 90 -7.21 -17.63 -13.82
CA GLU A 90 -7.75 -17.93 -12.49
C GLU A 90 -7.14 -19.19 -11.88
N ARG A 91 -6.92 -20.25 -12.68
CA ARG A 91 -6.19 -21.44 -12.23
C ARG A 91 -4.77 -21.10 -11.78
N LEU A 92 -4.08 -20.22 -12.50
CA LEU A 92 -2.73 -19.78 -12.15
C LEU A 92 -2.72 -18.92 -10.89
N ARG A 93 -3.67 -17.99 -10.72
CA ARG A 93 -3.83 -17.20 -9.49
C ARG A 93 -4.15 -18.07 -8.27
N THR A 94 -4.99 -19.09 -8.44
CA THR A 94 -5.31 -20.04 -7.37
C THR A 94 -4.15 -20.98 -7.06
N GLY A 95 -3.34 -21.30 -8.07
CA GLY A 95 -2.11 -22.08 -7.94
C GLY A 95 -0.88 -21.28 -7.49
N ASP A 96 -1.01 -19.97 -7.27
CA ASP A 96 0.13 -19.09 -7.00
C ASP A 96 0.92 -19.55 -5.75
N PRO A 97 2.24 -19.77 -5.88
CA PRO A 97 3.05 -20.29 -4.77
C PRO A 97 3.16 -19.31 -3.59
N ASN A 98 3.12 -18.01 -3.83
CA ASN A 98 3.14 -16.99 -2.79
C ASN A 98 1.78 -16.96 -2.08
N ARG A 99 0.67 -17.06 -2.81
CA ARG A 99 -0.67 -17.18 -2.20
C ARG A 99 -0.73 -18.36 -1.23
N ARG A 100 -0.34 -19.55 -1.69
CA ARG A 100 -0.30 -20.77 -0.86
C ARG A 100 0.61 -20.62 0.36
N TYR A 101 1.76 -19.95 0.17
CA TYR A 101 2.67 -19.65 1.28
C TYR A 101 1.98 -18.78 2.35
N PHE A 102 1.33 -17.67 1.97
CA PHE A 102 0.62 -16.81 2.91
C PHE A 102 -0.57 -17.52 3.58
N GLU A 103 -1.32 -18.34 2.84
CA GLU A 103 -2.41 -19.17 3.37
C GLU A 103 -1.91 -20.19 4.41
N GLY A 104 -0.69 -20.70 4.25
CA GLY A 104 -0.06 -21.62 5.20
C GLY A 104 0.49 -20.98 6.49
N LEU A 105 0.59 -19.65 6.58
CA LEU A 105 1.06 -18.95 7.79
C LEU A 105 -0.03 -18.87 8.86
N SER A 106 0.38 -18.88 10.14
CA SER A 106 -0.50 -18.49 11.25
C SER A 106 -0.98 -17.04 11.07
N ALA A 107 -2.10 -16.67 11.70
CA ALA A 107 -2.66 -15.32 11.58
C ALA A 107 -1.64 -14.22 11.95
N GLU A 108 -0.92 -14.38 13.07
CA GLU A 108 0.12 -13.45 13.52
C GLU A 108 1.28 -13.36 12.53
N ARG A 109 1.79 -14.51 12.04
CA ARG A 109 2.88 -14.52 11.05
C ARG A 109 2.45 -13.94 9.71
N ARG A 110 1.21 -14.15 9.30
CA ARG A 110 0.62 -13.57 8.09
C ARG A 110 0.54 -12.05 8.21
N ALA A 111 0.10 -11.53 9.35
CA ALA A 111 0.06 -10.09 9.61
C ALA A 111 1.48 -9.48 9.57
N ALA A 112 2.45 -10.11 10.23
CA ALA A 112 3.85 -9.69 10.18
C ALA A 112 4.44 -9.73 8.75
N ALA A 113 4.09 -10.75 7.96
CA ALA A 113 4.53 -10.88 6.57
C ALA A 113 3.96 -9.76 5.68
N LYS A 114 2.67 -9.42 5.85
CA LYS A 114 2.01 -8.32 5.14
C LYS A 114 2.63 -6.98 5.50
N ALA A 115 2.86 -6.72 6.78
CA ALA A 115 3.51 -5.50 7.24
C ALA A 115 4.96 -5.38 6.72
N ALA A 116 5.69 -6.50 6.56
CA ALA A 116 7.00 -6.51 5.92
C ALA A 116 6.91 -6.21 4.42
N LEU A 117 5.92 -6.77 3.72
CA LEU A 117 5.74 -6.61 2.27
C LEU A 117 5.27 -5.20 1.89
N HIS A 118 4.31 -4.65 2.60
CA HIS A 118 3.70 -3.35 2.29
C HIS A 118 4.37 -2.18 3.01
N GLY A 119 5.23 -2.48 3.98
CA GLY A 119 5.68 -1.52 4.97
C GLY A 119 4.63 -1.34 6.07
N ARG A 120 5.09 -0.89 7.24
CA ARG A 120 4.20 -0.50 8.35
C ARG A 120 3.54 0.83 7.99
N ASP A 121 2.29 1.03 8.41
CA ASP A 121 1.71 2.37 8.43
C ASP A 121 2.58 3.26 9.30
N ARG A 122 3.35 4.12 8.65
CA ARG A 122 3.97 5.24 9.34
C ARG A 122 2.89 6.30 9.50
N GLU A 123 2.78 6.87 10.69
CA GLU A 123 2.08 8.14 10.86
C GLU A 123 2.62 9.11 9.81
N GLY A 124 1.75 9.62 8.93
CA GLY A 124 2.15 10.45 7.79
C GLY A 124 2.31 9.73 6.44
N GLY A 125 1.90 8.46 6.31
CA GLY A 125 1.83 7.79 5.01
C GLY A 125 0.94 8.54 3.99
N PRO A 126 1.15 8.35 2.67
CA PRO A 126 0.43 9.08 1.63
C PRO A 126 -1.08 9.00 1.82
N SER A 127 -1.72 10.17 1.81
CA SER A 127 -3.17 10.29 1.94
C SER A 127 -3.76 11.20 0.87
N VAL A 128 -4.95 10.85 0.40
CA VAL A 128 -5.72 11.64 -0.57
C VAL A 128 -7.09 11.97 0.01
N THR A 129 -7.49 13.23 -0.09
CA THR A 129 -8.88 13.64 0.18
C THR A 129 -9.72 13.30 -1.04
N LEU A 130 -10.72 12.45 -0.84
CA LEU A 130 -11.69 12.08 -1.87
C LEU A 130 -12.66 13.24 -2.13
N PRO A 131 -13.28 13.32 -3.32
CA PRO A 131 -14.28 14.35 -3.63
C PRO A 131 -15.43 14.45 -2.60
N GLY A 132 -15.77 13.34 -1.94
CA GLY A 132 -16.77 13.29 -0.85
C GLY A 132 -16.27 13.70 0.55
N GLY A 133 -15.04 14.21 0.67
CA GLY A 133 -14.46 14.68 1.94
C GLY A 133 -13.88 13.58 2.85
N GLY A 134 -13.99 12.31 2.47
CA GLY A 134 -13.29 11.21 3.15
C GLY A 134 -11.78 11.24 2.83
N VAL A 135 -10.94 10.86 3.78
CA VAL A 135 -9.50 10.72 3.55
C VAL A 135 -9.17 9.26 3.34
N ALA A 136 -8.58 8.92 2.20
CA ALA A 136 -8.01 7.60 1.93
C ALA A 136 -6.52 7.61 2.29
N ARG A 137 -6.07 6.60 3.05
CA ARG A 137 -4.65 6.38 3.36
C ARG A 137 -4.24 4.98 2.90
N ARG A 138 -2.98 4.80 2.50
CA ARG A 138 -2.40 3.46 2.32
C ARG A 138 -2.34 2.79 3.71
N GLY A 139 -2.96 1.62 3.86
CA GLY A 139 -2.93 0.80 5.07
C GLY A 139 -1.89 -0.32 4.98
N GLY A 140 -1.25 -0.68 6.09
CA GLY A 140 -0.20 -1.70 6.17
C GLY A 140 -0.69 -3.15 5.98
N ASP A 141 -2.00 -3.38 6.10
CA ASP A 141 -2.61 -4.72 6.08
C ASP A 141 -3.05 -5.17 4.69
N GLY A 142 -2.88 -4.31 3.68
CA GLY A 142 -3.26 -4.54 2.29
C GLY A 142 -4.76 -4.38 2.00
N ASP A 143 -5.57 -4.00 2.99
CA ASP A 143 -7.01 -3.74 2.82
C ASP A 143 -7.26 -2.24 2.64
N HIS A 144 -7.69 -1.83 1.44
CA HIS A 144 -7.89 -0.43 1.09
C HIS A 144 -9.27 0.05 1.55
N ARG A 145 -9.45 0.36 2.85
CA ARG A 145 -10.59 1.15 3.34
C ARG A 145 -10.39 1.58 4.80
N ALA A 146 -9.66 2.67 5.00
CA ALA A 146 -9.87 3.53 6.15
C ALA A 146 -10.30 4.91 5.63
N ALA A 147 -11.60 5.09 5.42
CA ALA A 147 -12.18 6.43 5.34
C ALA A 147 -12.42 6.89 6.78
N VAL A 148 -11.53 7.73 7.31
CA VAL A 148 -11.78 8.36 8.61
C VAL A 148 -12.75 9.52 8.37
N PRO A 149 -13.96 9.52 8.95
CA PRO A 149 -14.88 10.65 8.82
C PRO A 149 -14.28 11.89 9.49
N HIS A 150 -14.42 13.04 8.84
CA HIS A 150 -14.07 14.32 9.44
C HIS A 150 -15.01 14.59 10.62
N SER A 151 -14.50 14.48 11.85
CA SER A 151 -15.23 14.88 13.06
C SER A 151 -15.44 16.39 13.05
N ARG A 152 -16.60 16.83 12.55
CA ARG A 152 -17.12 18.19 12.77
C ARG A 152 -17.60 18.34 14.21
N ASP A 153 -16.71 18.32 15.22
CA ASP A 153 -16.98 19.04 16.47
C ASP A 153 -15.74 19.18 17.38
N GLN A 154 -14.98 20.25 17.20
CA GLN A 154 -14.01 20.74 18.21
C GLN A 154 -14.12 22.26 18.43
N ARG A 155 -15.32 22.84 18.24
CA ARG A 155 -15.56 24.28 18.52
C ARG A 155 -16.81 24.53 19.36
N ARG A 156 -17.03 23.78 20.44
CA ARG A 156 -18.02 24.14 21.48
C ARG A 156 -17.59 23.86 22.92
N ARG A 157 -16.30 24.06 23.27
CA ARG A 157 -15.89 24.25 24.67
C ARG A 157 -14.93 25.41 24.80
N GLY A 158 -15.47 26.62 24.80
CA GLY A 158 -14.67 27.81 25.05
C GLY A 158 -15.47 29.11 24.92
N ARG A 159 -16.09 29.52 26.03
CA ARG A 159 -16.37 30.91 26.50
C ARG A 159 -17.80 31.15 26.97
N GLY A 160 -17.91 31.64 28.21
CA GLY A 160 -19.07 32.29 28.81
C GLY A 160 -19.19 32.01 30.31
N ARG A 161 -18.41 32.70 31.16
CA ARG A 161 -18.85 33.72 32.17
C ARG A 161 -19.74 33.11 33.29
N GLY A 162 -19.51 33.26 34.58
CA GLY A 162 -18.67 34.12 35.43
C GLY A 162 -19.35 34.21 36.82
N LEU A 163 -18.62 34.73 37.83
CA LEU A 163 -19.06 35.07 39.21
C LEU A 163 -19.18 33.86 40.17
N GLY A 164 -18.61 33.85 41.38
CA GLY A 164 -17.84 34.81 42.16
C GLY A 164 -17.66 34.26 43.59
N LEU A 165 -16.71 34.83 44.35
CA LEU A 165 -16.55 34.75 45.83
C LEU A 165 -16.27 33.35 46.44
N ALA A 166 -15.41 33.13 47.44
CA ALA A 166 -14.56 33.97 48.26
C ALA A 166 -13.46 33.09 48.92
N ALA A 167 -12.34 33.73 49.24
CA ALA A 167 -11.56 33.64 50.47
C ALA A 167 -11.21 32.27 51.12
N GLY A 168 -9.90 32.05 51.35
CA GLY A 168 -9.41 31.08 52.33
C GLY A 168 -7.93 30.75 52.22
N ARG A 169 -7.06 31.63 52.72
CA ARG A 169 -5.64 31.34 53.02
C ARG A 169 -5.55 30.20 54.05
N GLN A 170 -4.66 29.23 53.84
CA GLN A 170 -3.51 28.92 54.72
C GLN A 170 -2.74 27.65 54.29
N LEU A 171 -1.48 27.84 53.91
CA LEU A 171 -0.37 26.89 54.08
C LEU A 171 0.24 27.10 55.49
N PRO A 172 1.23 26.31 55.94
CA PRO A 172 1.56 24.88 55.71
C PRO A 172 1.72 24.15 57.06
N ARG A 173 2.07 22.86 57.11
CA ARG A 173 3.13 22.35 58.03
C ARG A 173 3.61 20.94 57.64
N LEU A 174 4.93 20.83 57.68
CA LEU A 174 5.79 19.65 57.65
C LEU A 174 5.44 18.65 58.76
N GLY A 175 5.68 17.35 58.54
CA GLY A 175 5.69 16.36 59.64
C GLY A 175 5.87 14.90 59.23
N ARG A 176 7.11 14.42 59.40
CA ARG A 176 7.62 13.04 59.50
C ARG A 176 6.61 11.95 59.93
N ARG A 177 6.72 10.76 59.34
CA ARG A 177 7.45 9.59 59.88
C ARG A 177 7.63 8.53 58.81
#